data_AF-X1VN36-F1
#
_entry.id   AF-X1VN36-F1
#
_cell.length_a   1.000
_cell.length_b   1.000
_cell.length_c   1.000
_cell.angle_alpha   90.00
_cell.angle_beta   90.00
_cell.angle_gamma   90.00
#
_symmetry.space_group_name_H-M   'P 1'
#
loop_
_entity.id
_entity.type
_entity.pdbx_description
1 polymer ?
#
loop_
_entity_poly.entity_id
_entity_poly.type
_entity_poly.pdbx_seq_one_letter_code
_entity_poly.pdbx_strand_id
1 'polypeptide(L)' 'KIIIGGGIIIKQVKDYVGADAFTRNAGEGVAICKEFMEVA' A
#
# COMPACT_ATOMS: atom_id res chain seq x y z
N LYS A 1 -7.86 3.77 -5.57
CA LYS A 1 -7.10 2.76 -4.79
C LYS A 1 -6.57 3.43 -3.53
N ILE A 2 -6.60 2.76 -2.38
CA ILE A 2 -6.14 3.26 -1.07
C ILE A 2 -4.92 2.44 -0.64
N ILE A 3 -3.81 3.13 -0.36
CA ILE A 3 -2.59 2.54 0.22
C ILE A 3 -2.30 3.15 1.59
N ILE A 4 -1.92 2.32 2.56
CA ILE A 4 -1.51 2.76 3.91
C ILE A 4 0.00 2.52 4.11
N GLY A 5 0.66 3.37 4.91
CA GLY A 5 2.12 3.35 5.06
C GLY A 5 2.60 3.53 6.50
N GLY A 6 3.76 2.94 6.80
CA GLY A 6 4.46 3.07 8.09
C GLY A 6 5.35 1.87 8.40
N GLY A 7 6.44 2.07 9.14
CA GLY A 7 7.44 1.01 9.37
C GLY A 7 6.92 -0.24 10.11
N ILE A 8 5.82 -0.09 10.87
CA ILE A 8 5.15 -1.17 11.60
C ILE A 8 3.95 -1.77 10.85
N ILE A 9 3.64 -1.27 9.64
CA ILE A 9 2.46 -1.74 8.92
C ILE A 9 2.68 -3.17 8.41
N ILE A 10 1.65 -3.98 8.60
CA ILE A 10 1.58 -5.39 8.20
C ILE A 10 0.24 -5.68 7.52
N LYS A 11 0.15 -6.82 6.84
CA LYS A 11 -1.06 -7.26 6.14
C LYS A 11 -2.32 -7.22 7.02
N GLN A 12 -2.21 -7.62 8.29
CA GLN A 12 -3.33 -7.59 9.22
C GLN A 12 -3.94 -6.19 9.39
N VAL A 13 -3.10 -5.14 9.43
CA VAL A 13 -3.56 -3.75 9.52
C VAL A 13 -4.24 -3.32 8.22
N LYS A 14 -3.67 -3.70 7.06
CA LYS A 14 -4.28 -3.45 5.75
C LYS A 14 -5.66 -4.09 5.65
N ASP A 15 -5.78 -5.35 6.06
CA ASP A 15 -7.03 -6.12 6.03
C ASP A 15 -8.06 -5.54 7.02
N TYR A 16 -7.64 -5.11 8.22
CA TYR A 16 -8.53 -4.46 9.21
C TYR A 16 -9.11 -3.12 8.71
N VAL A 17 -8.29 -2.30 8.04
CA VAL A 17 -8.71 -0.99 7.51
C VAL A 17 -9.47 -1.11 6.18
N GLY A 18 -9.32 -2.24 5.47
CA GLY A 18 -9.89 -2.42 4.14
C GLY A 18 -9.15 -1.66 3.03
N ALA A 19 -7.84 -1.48 3.18
CA ALA A 19 -7.01 -0.83 2.15
C ALA A 19 -6.65 -1.79 1.00
N ASP A 20 -6.44 -1.26 -0.20
CA ASP A 20 -6.04 -2.04 -1.38
C ASP A 20 -4.60 -2.58 -1.23
N ALA A 21 -3.70 -1.77 -0.65
CA ALA A 21 -2.28 -2.13 -0.44
C ALA A 21 -1.70 -1.51 0.84
N PHE A 22 -0.52 -1.99 1.24
CA PHE A 22 0.29 -1.37 2.29
C PHE A 22 1.76 -1.32 1.89
N THR A 23 2.52 -0.41 2.53
CA THR A 23 3.96 -0.31 2.35
C THR A 23 4.66 -0.01 3.68
N ARG A 24 5.92 -0.45 3.81
CA ARG A 24 6.78 -0.11 4.96
C ARG A 24 7.80 0.99 4.66
N ASN A 25 7.99 1.32 3.39
CA ASN A 25 8.97 2.31 2.96
C ASN A 25 8.51 3.07 1.71
N ALA A 26 9.10 4.23 1.47
CA ALA A 26 8.69 5.09 0.36
C ALA A 26 8.91 4.46 -1.03
N GLY A 27 10.01 3.71 -1.21
CA GLY A 27 10.37 3.11 -2.50
C GLY A 27 9.35 2.07 -2.97
N GLU A 28 8.99 1.14 -2.08
CA GLU A 28 7.91 0.17 -2.29
C GLU A 28 6.57 0.88 -2.54
N GLY A 29 6.28 1.95 -1.79
CA GLY A 29 5.05 2.72 -1.95
C GLY A 29 4.91 3.34 -3.34
N VAL A 30 6.00 3.91 -3.89
CA VAL A 30 6.00 4.47 -5.24
C VAL A 30 5.79 3.40 -6.30
N ALA A 31 6.40 2.22 -6.16
CA ALA A 31 6.21 1.11 -7.10
C ALA A 31 4.74 0.65 -7.15
N ILE A 32 4.11 0.47 -5.99
CA ILE A 32 2.69 0.10 -5.89
C ILE A 32 1.80 1.16 -6.53
N CYS A 33 2.07 2.45 -6.29
CA CYS A 33 1.29 3.53 -6.90
C CYS A 33 1.42 3.55 -8.44
N LYS A 34 2.56 3.16 -9.00
CA LYS A 34 2.73 3.02 -10.46
C LYS A 34 1.90 1.87 -11.01
N GLU A 35 1.92 0.71 -10.36
CA GLU A 35 1.07 -0.44 -10.73
C GLU A 35 -0.42 -0.06 -10.70
N PHE A 36 -0.86 0.75 -9.72
CA PHE A 36 -2.24 1.23 -9.68
C PHE A 36 -2.63 2.12 -10.86
N MET A 37 -1.68 2.86 -11.45
CA MET A 37 -1.94 3.70 -12.61
C MET A 37 -1.94 2.92 -13.92
N GLU A 38 -1.17 1.84 -14.03
CA GLU A 38 -1.10 1.02 -15.24
C GLU A 38 -2.34 0.12 -15.45
N VAL A 39 -3.12 -0.11 -14.40
CA VAL A 39 -4.35 -0.92 -14.43
C VAL A 39 -5.62 -0.05 -14.63
N ALA A 40 -5.47 1.23 -15.00
CA ALA A 40 -6.56 2.17 -15.25
C ALA A 40 -6.84 2.41 -16.74
#